data_AF-A0A160P954-F1
#
_entry.id   AF-A0A160P954-F1
#
_cell.length_a   1.000
_cell.length_b   1.000
_cell.length_c   1.000
_cell.angle_alpha   90.00
_cell.angle_beta   90.00
_cell.angle_gamma   90.00
#
_symmetry.space_group_name_H-M   'P 1'
#
loop_
_entity.id
_entity.type
_entity.pdbx_description
1 polymer ?
#
loop_
_entity_poly.entity_id
_entity_poly.type
_entity_poly.pdbx_seq_one_letter_code
_entity_poly.pdbx_strand_id
1 'polypeptide(L)'
;MLAIFTGVAAGCALPLGAIGSGTAYAAGEPGGAELPEGSNLPDTDRGKVVWAYRSGGRAVRAAAAAALVGSAADVTTFLGQTLPVARAEDSRFTLAKSLVTAGKATRDGIGGALSGGDAAVQSFLNGGFQDAVREDLRVAVSTVMANGERGVQRAGSTALDAESTFALRAFLSGGRFTAQAEDERVEVTNILVTASPQVYTYAQRALDDGSARAVSWFLETGQFIARARDEETATIEQLVKVVEAKGRRAGRKTDEAVELSAQAVEAAEKAKAAALEAKAEAQAAQQDVARSAKAAGKAAQAAKGAAAAASTAVAASRTAQAAAQRSVAAANAAAAAAASAGRAAAGAYRAAIAASKDASMASAARAAATVARTVVGFVRSVALKADLAALAADAADRAGAAAASSAVNAAAAARASADAAVAAGTARSEAAVALVSGCTAAVDPDALPGTYRDAGTGGEVVLGSDGAFSATDVSTDGSSDRDDFSGRWEFVDSKASDDFVYLFVDDPAPGEVAGLQLYPNGPGTVEFRVPDEPPALVLTKVETP
;
A
#
# COMPACT_ATOMS: atom_id res chain seq x y z
N MET A 1 0.23 -23.22 -12.37
CA MET A 1 1.17 -22.58 -13.32
C MET A 1 1.17 -21.05 -13.11
N LEU A 2 1.46 -20.58 -11.89
CA LEU A 2 1.61 -19.15 -11.61
C LEU A 2 2.87 -18.96 -10.79
N ALA A 3 3.99 -18.81 -11.50
CA ALA A 3 5.28 -18.48 -10.93
C ALA A 3 5.63 -17.06 -11.38
N ILE A 4 6.00 -16.23 -10.40
CA ILE A 4 6.90 -15.07 -10.56
C ILE A 4 6.23 -13.79 -11.12
N PHE A 5 5.55 -13.08 -10.21
CA PHE A 5 5.52 -11.61 -10.25
C PHE A 5 6.79 -11.08 -9.58
N THR A 6 7.86 -10.91 -10.35
CA THR A 6 8.94 -9.98 -10.02
C THR A 6 9.02 -8.99 -11.16
N GLY A 7 8.49 -7.79 -10.93
CA GLY A 7 8.72 -6.64 -11.80
C GLY A 7 10.20 -6.31 -11.79
N VAL A 8 10.84 -6.36 -12.96
CA VAL A 8 12.21 -5.88 -13.16
C VAL A 8 12.13 -4.36 -13.29
N ALA A 9 12.14 -3.67 -12.15
CA ALA A 9 12.36 -2.24 -12.06
C ALA A 9 13.17 -1.93 -10.79
N ALA A 10 14.43 -2.40 -10.76
CA ALA A 10 15.51 -1.84 -9.96
C ALA A 10 16.79 -2.65 -10.22
N GLY A 11 17.74 -2.07 -10.94
CA GLY A 11 19.12 -2.53 -10.93
C GLY A 11 19.78 -2.09 -9.61
N CYS A 12 19.62 -2.88 -8.55
CA CYS A 12 20.50 -2.97 -7.39
C CYS A 12 20.35 -4.36 -6.78
N ALA A 13 21.47 -5.07 -6.66
CA ALA A 13 21.56 -6.41 -6.10
C ALA A 13 21.11 -6.42 -4.63
N LEU A 14 20.12 -7.26 -4.30
CA LEU A 14 19.79 -7.71 -2.94
C LEU A 14 19.33 -9.19 -2.99
N PRO A 15 19.51 -9.94 -1.89
CA PRO A 15 19.70 -11.39 -1.92
C PRO A 15 18.40 -12.15 -2.20
N LEU A 16 18.54 -13.34 -2.79
CA LEU A 16 17.50 -14.35 -2.91
C LEU A 16 16.95 -14.71 -1.51
N GLY A 17 15.88 -14.03 -1.10
CA GLY A 17 15.00 -14.49 -0.03
C GLY A 17 13.81 -15.20 -0.66
N ALA A 18 13.69 -16.50 -0.46
CA ALA A 18 12.55 -17.29 -0.92
C ALA A 18 11.26 -16.82 -0.23
N ILE A 19 10.48 -15.99 -0.91
CA ILE A 19 9.11 -15.68 -0.53
C ILE A 19 8.24 -16.83 -1.07
N GLY A 20 7.63 -17.59 -0.16
CA GLY A 20 6.74 -18.70 -0.51
C GLY A 20 5.59 -18.25 -1.42
N SER A 21 5.60 -18.73 -2.66
CA SER A 21 4.59 -18.48 -3.68
C SER A 21 3.36 -19.34 -3.40
N GLY A 22 2.32 -18.76 -2.79
CA GLY A 22 0.98 -19.35 -2.80
C GLY A 22 0.37 -19.21 -4.19
N THR A 23 0.04 -20.31 -4.85
CA THR A 23 -0.69 -20.32 -6.12
C THR A 23 -2.12 -19.83 -5.91
N ALA A 24 -2.51 -18.72 -6.55
CA ALA A 24 -3.92 -18.36 -6.67
C ALA A 24 -4.63 -19.42 -7.53
N TYR A 25 -5.54 -20.18 -6.92
CA TYR A 25 -6.31 -21.21 -7.58
C TYR A 25 -7.53 -20.56 -8.25
N ALA A 26 -7.62 -20.67 -9.58
CA ALA A 26 -8.78 -20.27 -10.36
C ALA A 26 -9.98 -21.15 -9.98
N ALA A 27 -11.12 -20.54 -9.65
CA ALA A 27 -12.35 -21.30 -9.45
C ALA A 27 -12.99 -21.60 -10.81
N GLY A 28 -13.16 -22.89 -11.12
CA GLY A 28 -14.24 -23.34 -12.00
C GLY A 28 -15.61 -23.05 -11.37
N GLU A 29 -16.64 -23.16 -12.20
CA GLU A 29 -18.06 -22.84 -11.95
C GLU A 29 -18.63 -23.21 -10.56
N PRO A 30 -19.73 -22.55 -10.12
CA PRO A 30 -20.34 -22.77 -8.81
C PRO A 30 -21.05 -24.12 -8.73
N GLY A 31 -20.27 -25.17 -8.50
CA GLY A 31 -20.74 -26.53 -8.23
C GLY A 31 -19.59 -27.38 -7.73
N GLY A 32 -19.57 -27.66 -6.42
CA GLY A 32 -18.72 -28.66 -5.75
C GLY A 32 -17.32 -28.89 -6.33
N ALA A 33 -16.35 -28.02 -6.08
CA ALA A 33 -14.98 -28.25 -6.52
C ALA A 33 -14.39 -29.51 -5.84
N GLU A 34 -14.16 -30.57 -6.61
CA GLU A 34 -13.28 -31.68 -6.25
C GLU A 34 -11.89 -31.15 -5.86
N LEU A 35 -11.25 -31.83 -4.93
CA LEU A 35 -9.87 -31.51 -4.57
C LEU A 35 -8.94 -31.64 -5.78
N PRO A 36 -7.97 -30.73 -5.96
CA PRO A 36 -7.03 -30.83 -7.08
C PRO A 36 -6.26 -32.15 -7.06
N GLU A 37 -6.03 -32.72 -8.25
CA GLU A 37 -5.12 -33.85 -8.42
C GLU A 37 -3.76 -33.52 -7.78
N GLY A 38 -3.28 -34.41 -6.89
CA GLY A 38 -2.03 -34.23 -6.14
C GLY A 38 -2.17 -33.47 -4.81
N SER A 39 -3.38 -33.13 -4.35
CA SER A 39 -3.58 -32.50 -3.03
C SER A 39 -3.20 -33.39 -1.83
N ASN A 40 -3.16 -34.72 -2.02
CA ASN A 40 -2.95 -35.74 -0.97
C ASN A 40 -3.91 -35.61 0.22
N LEU A 41 -5.13 -35.13 -0.02
CA LEU A 41 -6.17 -34.96 0.98
C LEU A 41 -7.38 -35.83 0.60
N PRO A 42 -8.09 -36.41 1.59
CA PRO A 42 -9.31 -37.16 1.32
C PRO A 42 -10.39 -36.22 0.77
N ASP A 43 -11.12 -36.64 -0.27
CA ASP A 43 -12.22 -35.88 -0.86
C ASP A 43 -13.43 -35.83 0.06
N THR A 44 -13.32 -34.95 1.05
CA THR A 44 -14.25 -34.68 2.12
C THR A 44 -14.35 -33.18 2.28
N ASP A 45 -15.45 -32.68 2.85
CA ASP A 45 -15.61 -31.25 3.12
C ASP A 45 -14.46 -30.71 3.97
N ARG A 46 -14.07 -31.45 5.03
CA ARG A 46 -12.87 -31.10 5.82
C ARG A 46 -11.60 -31.09 4.99
N GLY A 47 -11.41 -32.05 4.09
CA GLY A 47 -10.30 -32.04 3.13
C GLY A 47 -10.27 -30.78 2.26
N LYS A 48 -11.43 -30.32 1.76
CA LYS A 48 -11.59 -29.07 0.99
C LYS A 48 -11.25 -27.83 1.83
N VAL A 49 -11.63 -27.79 3.10
CA VAL A 49 -11.23 -26.69 4.01
C VAL A 49 -9.74 -26.69 4.29
N VAL A 50 -9.12 -27.86 4.52
CA VAL A 50 -7.66 -27.97 4.69
C VAL A 50 -6.93 -27.51 3.42
N TRP A 51 -7.44 -27.86 2.24
CA TRP A 51 -6.88 -27.36 0.98
C TRP A 51 -6.98 -25.84 0.87
N ALA A 52 -8.13 -25.25 1.21
CA ALA A 52 -8.31 -23.79 1.24
C ALA A 52 -7.35 -23.12 2.24
N TYR A 53 -7.11 -23.72 3.41
CA TYR A 53 -6.11 -23.25 4.36
C TYR A 53 -4.67 -23.29 3.78
N ARG A 54 -4.30 -24.37 3.08
CA ARG A 54 -2.95 -24.50 2.52
C ARG A 54 -2.71 -23.56 1.33
N SER A 55 -3.71 -23.42 0.46
CA SER A 55 -3.57 -22.74 -0.84
C SER A 55 -4.08 -21.29 -0.86
N GLY A 56 -5.04 -20.95 0.00
CA GLY A 56 -5.71 -19.65 0.02
C GLY A 56 -4.83 -18.49 0.46
N GLY A 57 -5.27 -17.25 0.28
CA GLY A 57 -4.59 -16.07 0.79
C GLY A 57 -4.81 -15.87 2.30
N ARG A 58 -4.60 -14.66 2.81
CA ARG A 58 -4.66 -14.40 4.26
C ARG A 58 -6.09 -14.54 4.78
N ALA A 59 -7.07 -14.00 4.05
CA ALA A 59 -8.47 -14.05 4.45
C ALA A 59 -9.00 -15.49 4.39
N VAL A 60 -8.71 -16.22 3.31
CA VAL A 60 -9.13 -17.62 3.17
C VAL A 60 -8.48 -18.50 4.23
N ARG A 61 -7.19 -18.29 4.54
CA ARG A 61 -6.50 -19.01 5.62
C ARG A 61 -7.13 -18.81 6.98
N ALA A 62 -7.43 -17.56 7.35
CA ALA A 62 -8.02 -17.25 8.64
C ALA A 62 -9.43 -17.87 8.78
N ALA A 63 -10.26 -17.73 7.75
CA ALA A 63 -11.60 -18.30 7.74
C ALA A 63 -11.59 -19.84 7.74
N ALA A 64 -10.68 -20.45 6.99
CA ALA A 64 -10.51 -21.91 6.97
C ALA A 64 -10.03 -22.45 8.33
N ALA A 65 -9.11 -21.74 9.00
CA ALA A 65 -8.65 -22.12 10.34
C ALA A 65 -9.80 -22.11 11.36
N ALA A 66 -10.63 -21.07 11.33
CA ALA A 66 -11.81 -20.98 12.21
C ALA A 66 -12.79 -22.15 11.96
N ALA A 67 -13.06 -22.46 10.70
CA ALA A 67 -13.93 -23.59 10.33
C ALA A 67 -13.36 -24.96 10.74
N LEU A 68 -12.03 -25.14 10.70
CA LEU A 68 -11.37 -26.40 11.08
C LEU A 68 -11.41 -26.68 12.58
N VAL A 69 -11.40 -25.63 13.41
CA VAL A 69 -11.52 -25.73 14.88
C VAL A 69 -12.99 -25.84 15.33
N GLY A 70 -13.93 -25.46 14.44
CA GLY A 70 -15.36 -25.50 14.70
C GLY A 70 -16.05 -26.85 14.44
N SER A 71 -17.38 -26.77 14.38
CA SER A 71 -18.31 -27.86 14.14
C SER A 71 -18.38 -28.27 12.66
N ALA A 72 -19.08 -29.36 12.37
CA ALA A 72 -19.39 -29.73 10.98
C ALA A 72 -20.24 -28.66 10.26
N ALA A 73 -21.11 -27.95 10.98
CA ALA A 73 -21.89 -26.84 10.44
C ALA A 73 -21.00 -25.66 10.04
N ASP A 74 -19.91 -25.40 10.77
CA ASP A 74 -18.94 -24.35 10.44
C ASP A 74 -18.15 -24.69 9.17
N VAL A 75 -17.83 -25.97 8.97
CA VAL A 75 -17.21 -26.46 7.73
C VAL A 75 -18.14 -26.24 6.53
N THR A 76 -19.42 -26.61 6.65
CA THR A 76 -20.41 -26.40 5.58
C THR A 76 -20.64 -24.91 5.31
N THR A 77 -20.77 -24.10 6.36
CA THR A 77 -20.95 -22.64 6.26
C THR A 77 -19.74 -21.99 5.59
N PHE A 78 -18.53 -22.42 5.95
CA PHE A 78 -17.33 -21.93 5.31
C PHE A 78 -17.31 -22.24 3.82
N LEU A 79 -17.56 -23.49 3.42
CA LEU A 79 -17.51 -23.88 2.02
C LEU A 79 -18.59 -23.17 1.18
N GLY A 80 -19.79 -23.02 1.72
CA GLY A 80 -20.93 -22.44 1.00
C GLY A 80 -21.00 -20.91 0.99
N GLN A 81 -20.57 -20.26 2.08
CA GLN A 81 -20.81 -18.83 2.30
C GLN A 81 -19.53 -18.04 2.54
N THR A 82 -18.66 -18.50 3.45
CA THR A 82 -17.49 -17.71 3.87
C THR A 82 -16.36 -17.74 2.84
N LEU A 83 -16.14 -18.88 2.19
CA LEU A 83 -15.04 -19.09 1.25
C LEU A 83 -15.12 -18.16 0.02
N PRO A 84 -16.28 -17.98 -0.66
CA PRO A 84 -16.41 -17.01 -1.74
C PRO A 84 -16.04 -15.58 -1.31
N VAL A 85 -16.52 -15.14 -0.14
CA VAL A 85 -16.23 -13.79 0.40
C VAL A 85 -14.75 -13.63 0.73
N ALA A 86 -14.14 -14.63 1.37
CA ALA A 86 -12.72 -14.60 1.71
C ALA A 86 -11.83 -14.63 0.45
N ARG A 87 -12.20 -15.41 -0.58
CA ARG A 87 -11.52 -15.43 -1.88
C ARG A 87 -11.61 -14.08 -2.59
N ALA A 88 -12.79 -13.46 -2.58
CA ALA A 88 -12.98 -12.12 -3.13
C ALA A 88 -12.06 -11.08 -2.46
N GLU A 89 -11.92 -11.14 -1.13
CA GLU A 89 -11.00 -10.26 -0.38
C GLU A 89 -9.53 -10.51 -0.78
N ASP A 90 -9.09 -11.77 -0.80
CA ASP A 90 -7.72 -12.12 -1.20
C ASP A 90 -7.41 -11.75 -2.66
N SER A 91 -8.36 -11.91 -3.59
CA SER A 91 -8.22 -11.53 -4.99
C SER A 91 -8.07 -10.02 -5.17
N ARG A 92 -8.93 -9.21 -4.52
CA ARG A 92 -8.82 -7.75 -4.53
C ARG A 92 -7.49 -7.29 -3.92
N PHE A 93 -7.06 -7.91 -2.82
CA PHE A 93 -5.77 -7.62 -2.20
C PHE A 93 -4.60 -7.92 -3.14
N THR A 94 -4.67 -9.05 -3.87
CA THR A 94 -3.65 -9.44 -4.85
C THR A 94 -3.51 -8.39 -5.95
N LEU A 95 -4.64 -7.94 -6.52
CA LEU A 95 -4.64 -6.88 -7.52
C LEU A 95 -4.12 -5.55 -6.96
N ALA A 96 -4.57 -5.15 -5.77
CA ALA A 96 -4.09 -3.93 -5.11
C ALA A 96 -2.58 -3.95 -4.86
N LYS A 97 -2.02 -5.10 -4.46
CA LYS A 97 -0.57 -5.29 -4.30
C LYS A 97 0.16 -5.17 -5.64
N SER A 98 -0.41 -5.72 -6.71
CA SER A 98 0.22 -5.71 -8.04
C SER A 98 0.34 -4.32 -8.67
N LEU A 99 -0.53 -3.37 -8.26
CA LEU A 99 -0.49 -1.97 -8.74
C LEU A 99 0.88 -1.30 -8.55
N VAL A 100 1.61 -1.67 -7.49
CA VAL A 100 2.91 -1.05 -7.16
C VAL A 100 3.98 -1.35 -8.23
N THR A 101 3.90 -2.49 -8.90
CA THR A 101 4.91 -2.94 -9.87
C THR A 101 4.37 -3.07 -11.30
N ALA A 102 3.08 -2.80 -11.50
CA ALA A 102 2.41 -2.91 -12.79
C ALA A 102 2.77 -1.71 -13.68
N GLY A 103 2.97 -1.98 -14.98
CA GLY A 103 3.01 -0.94 -16.01
C GLY A 103 1.64 -0.31 -16.22
N LYS A 104 1.60 0.79 -16.96
CA LYS A 104 0.39 1.61 -17.12
C LYS A 104 -0.81 0.80 -17.61
N ALA A 105 -0.67 0.02 -18.68
CA ALA A 105 -1.79 -0.74 -19.24
C ALA A 105 -2.32 -1.77 -18.22
N THR A 106 -1.40 -2.45 -17.51
CA THR A 106 -1.79 -3.39 -16.44
C THR A 106 -2.50 -2.68 -15.29
N ARG A 107 -2.07 -1.47 -14.90
CA ARG A 107 -2.74 -0.70 -13.84
C ARG A 107 -4.13 -0.21 -14.25
N ASP A 108 -4.30 0.19 -15.50
CA ASP A 108 -5.60 0.56 -16.07
C ASP A 108 -6.54 -0.67 -16.04
N GLY A 109 -6.04 -1.84 -16.47
CA GLY A 109 -6.77 -3.10 -16.41
C GLY A 109 -7.16 -3.52 -14.99
N ILE A 110 -6.24 -3.38 -14.03
CA ILE A 110 -6.54 -3.61 -12.61
C ILE A 110 -7.62 -2.64 -12.11
N GLY A 111 -7.53 -1.35 -12.47
CA GLY A 111 -8.53 -0.35 -12.08
C GLY A 111 -9.93 -0.67 -12.61
N GLY A 112 -10.02 -1.10 -13.87
CA GLY A 112 -11.26 -1.59 -14.47
C GLY A 112 -11.81 -2.83 -13.75
N ALA A 113 -10.95 -3.81 -13.47
CA ALA A 113 -11.35 -5.03 -12.76
C ALA A 113 -11.87 -4.75 -11.35
N LEU A 114 -11.20 -3.89 -10.58
CA LEU A 114 -11.63 -3.51 -9.23
C LEU A 114 -12.97 -2.76 -9.23
N SER A 115 -13.19 -1.90 -10.24
CA SER A 115 -14.44 -1.15 -10.39
C SER A 115 -15.61 -2.05 -10.86
N GLY A 116 -15.32 -3.12 -11.59
CA GLY A 116 -16.31 -4.06 -12.13
C GLY A 116 -16.81 -5.13 -11.14
N GLY A 117 -16.34 -5.13 -9.89
CA GLY A 117 -16.76 -6.08 -8.86
C GLY A 117 -16.07 -7.45 -8.95
N ASP A 118 -16.52 -8.41 -8.14
CA ASP A 118 -15.81 -9.69 -7.92
C ASP A 118 -15.69 -10.56 -9.18
N ALA A 119 -16.71 -10.56 -10.03
CA ALA A 119 -16.67 -11.29 -11.31
C ALA A 119 -15.61 -10.71 -12.26
N ALA A 120 -15.48 -9.37 -12.34
CA ALA A 120 -14.47 -8.72 -13.16
C ALA A 120 -13.05 -8.95 -12.62
N VAL A 121 -12.87 -8.91 -11.29
CA VAL A 121 -11.61 -9.26 -10.63
C VAL A 121 -11.18 -10.70 -10.98
N GLN A 122 -12.09 -11.65 -10.89
CA GLN A 122 -11.80 -13.06 -11.21
C GLN A 122 -11.48 -13.24 -12.69
N SER A 123 -12.27 -12.66 -13.60
CA SER A 123 -12.01 -12.69 -15.04
C SER A 123 -10.62 -12.12 -15.39
N PHE A 124 -10.26 -10.99 -14.77
CA PHE A 124 -8.95 -10.39 -14.96
C PHE A 124 -7.83 -11.30 -14.47
N LEU A 125 -7.97 -11.89 -13.27
CA LEU A 125 -7.00 -12.87 -12.72
C LEU A 125 -6.91 -14.15 -13.55
N ASN A 126 -8.00 -14.55 -14.22
CA ASN A 126 -8.08 -15.72 -15.10
C ASN A 126 -7.55 -15.46 -16.52
N GLY A 127 -6.59 -14.54 -16.66
CA GLY A 127 -5.89 -14.30 -17.92
C GLY A 127 -6.26 -13.00 -18.63
N GLY A 128 -7.29 -12.27 -18.18
CA GLY A 128 -7.62 -10.95 -18.72
C GLY A 128 -6.48 -9.91 -18.60
N PHE A 129 -5.53 -10.12 -17.70
CA PHE A 129 -4.33 -9.27 -17.59
C PHE A 129 -3.30 -9.44 -18.71
N GLN A 130 -3.36 -10.52 -19.50
CA GLN A 130 -2.26 -10.89 -20.39
C GLN A 130 -1.98 -9.87 -21.50
N ASP A 131 -3.05 -9.31 -22.10
CA ASP A 131 -2.90 -8.31 -23.15
C ASP A 131 -2.34 -7.00 -22.61
N ALA A 132 -2.79 -6.58 -21.42
CA ALA A 132 -2.27 -5.41 -20.74
C ALA A 132 -0.78 -5.55 -20.40
N VAL A 133 -0.37 -6.74 -19.94
CA VAL A 133 1.05 -7.05 -19.69
C VAL A 133 1.86 -7.07 -21.00
N ARG A 134 1.29 -7.58 -22.10
CA ARG A 134 1.96 -7.59 -23.40
C ARG A 134 2.21 -6.15 -23.89
N GLU A 135 1.22 -5.28 -23.73
CA GLU A 135 1.35 -3.86 -24.09
C GLU A 135 2.43 -3.16 -23.28
N ASP A 136 2.41 -3.33 -21.95
CA ASP A 136 3.46 -2.77 -21.07
C ASP A 136 4.86 -3.24 -21.46
N LEU A 137 5.00 -4.51 -21.86
CA LEU A 137 6.27 -5.06 -22.33
C LEU A 137 6.70 -4.46 -23.67
N ARG A 138 5.78 -4.25 -24.63
CA ARG A 138 6.10 -3.60 -25.92
C ARG A 138 6.58 -2.17 -25.73
N VAL A 139 5.94 -1.42 -24.83
CA VAL A 139 6.39 -0.09 -24.43
C VAL A 139 7.79 -0.14 -23.82
N ALA A 140 8.03 -1.07 -22.88
CA ALA A 140 9.35 -1.22 -22.27
C ALA A 140 10.45 -1.57 -23.29
N VAL A 141 10.17 -2.44 -24.26
CA VAL A 141 11.10 -2.75 -25.36
C VAL A 141 11.38 -1.51 -26.20
N SER A 142 10.34 -0.76 -26.58
CA SER A 142 10.47 0.46 -27.38
C SER A 142 11.32 1.53 -26.68
N THR A 143 11.15 1.71 -25.36
CA THR A 143 11.97 2.63 -24.55
C THR A 143 13.45 2.21 -24.52
N VAL A 144 13.73 0.90 -24.44
CA VAL A 144 15.11 0.38 -24.52
C VAL A 144 15.70 0.64 -25.90
N MET A 145 14.95 0.42 -26.97
CA MET A 145 15.39 0.67 -28.35
C MET A 145 15.69 2.14 -28.60
N ALA A 146 14.84 3.06 -28.12
CA ALA A 146 14.99 4.50 -28.32
C ALA A 146 16.31 5.06 -27.78
N ASN A 147 16.91 4.38 -26.80
CA ASN A 147 18.19 4.77 -26.20
C ASN A 147 19.33 3.76 -26.49
N GLY A 148 19.04 2.71 -27.26
CA GLY A 148 19.97 1.64 -27.62
C GLY A 148 20.80 1.97 -28.86
N GLU A 149 21.93 1.29 -29.00
CA GLU A 149 22.70 1.27 -30.25
C GLU A 149 22.09 0.31 -31.27
N ARG A 150 22.73 0.18 -32.46
CA ARG A 150 22.18 -0.56 -33.60
C ARG A 150 21.88 -2.03 -33.27
N GLY A 151 22.73 -2.71 -32.51
CA GLY A 151 22.51 -4.08 -32.07
C GLY A 151 21.29 -4.18 -31.16
N VAL A 152 21.21 -3.32 -30.14
CA VAL A 152 20.05 -3.26 -29.23
C VAL A 152 18.75 -2.93 -29.97
N GLN A 153 18.79 -1.99 -30.93
CA GLN A 153 17.63 -1.66 -31.76
C GLN A 153 17.17 -2.86 -32.59
N ARG A 154 18.10 -3.55 -33.25
CA ARG A 154 17.79 -4.74 -34.06
C ARG A 154 17.18 -5.86 -33.22
N ALA A 155 17.81 -6.18 -32.09
CA ALA A 155 17.32 -7.22 -31.18
C ALA A 155 15.94 -6.87 -30.57
N GLY A 156 15.71 -5.58 -30.30
CA GLY A 156 14.41 -5.08 -29.85
C GLY A 156 13.33 -5.20 -30.92
N SER A 157 13.63 -4.84 -32.17
CA SER A 157 12.71 -5.03 -33.32
C SER A 157 12.33 -6.50 -33.47
N THR A 158 13.30 -7.42 -33.45
CA THR A 158 13.02 -8.86 -33.50
C THR A 158 12.09 -9.32 -32.37
N ALA A 159 12.25 -8.77 -31.16
CA ALA A 159 11.37 -9.11 -30.04
C ALA A 159 9.95 -8.55 -30.21
N LEU A 160 9.79 -7.37 -30.81
CA LEU A 160 8.49 -6.77 -31.13
C LEU A 160 7.77 -7.52 -32.25
N ASP A 161 8.50 -7.91 -33.29
CA ASP A 161 8.00 -8.62 -34.48
C ASP A 161 7.54 -10.05 -34.15
N ALA A 162 8.09 -10.66 -33.10
CA ALA A 162 7.68 -11.98 -32.64
C ALA A 162 6.29 -12.00 -31.95
N GLU A 163 5.71 -10.82 -31.63
CA GLU A 163 4.39 -10.63 -31.03
C GLU A 163 4.09 -11.49 -29.78
N SER A 164 5.14 -11.92 -29.08
CA SER A 164 5.05 -12.88 -27.97
C SER A 164 5.55 -12.27 -26.66
N THR A 165 4.75 -12.42 -25.60
CA THR A 165 5.13 -12.05 -24.22
C THR A 165 6.46 -12.69 -23.81
N PHE A 166 6.73 -13.92 -24.26
CA PHE A 166 7.99 -14.60 -23.99
C PHE A 166 9.17 -13.90 -24.67
N ALA A 167 9.05 -13.55 -25.96
CA ALA A 167 10.11 -12.87 -26.71
C ALA A 167 10.43 -11.48 -26.11
N LEU A 168 9.40 -10.71 -25.78
CA LEU A 168 9.56 -9.39 -25.15
C LEU A 168 10.29 -9.51 -23.79
N ARG A 169 9.90 -10.48 -22.95
CA ARG A 169 10.56 -10.75 -21.67
C ARG A 169 11.99 -11.26 -21.84
N ALA A 170 12.25 -12.13 -22.81
CA ALA A 170 13.59 -12.65 -23.09
C ALA A 170 14.54 -11.52 -23.50
N PHE A 171 14.09 -10.59 -24.35
CA PHE A 171 14.86 -9.41 -24.70
C PHE A 171 15.12 -8.51 -23.49
N LEU A 172 14.08 -8.18 -22.71
CA LEU A 172 14.23 -7.30 -21.55
C LEU A 172 15.08 -7.93 -20.44
N SER A 173 15.05 -9.24 -20.23
CA SER A 173 15.81 -9.88 -19.16
C SER A 173 17.27 -10.14 -19.53
N GLY A 174 17.54 -10.53 -20.78
CA GLY A 174 18.89 -10.91 -21.23
C GLY A 174 19.28 -10.33 -22.58
N GLY A 175 18.40 -10.42 -23.58
CA GLY A 175 18.73 -10.11 -24.98
C GLY A 175 19.29 -8.69 -25.19
N ARG A 176 18.76 -7.69 -24.49
CA ARG A 176 19.27 -6.30 -24.55
C ARG A 176 20.72 -6.18 -24.07
N PHE A 177 21.12 -6.99 -23.09
CA PHE A 177 22.47 -6.94 -22.52
C PHE A 177 23.48 -7.65 -23.42
N THR A 178 23.07 -8.76 -24.02
CA THR A 178 23.86 -9.42 -25.07
C THR A 178 24.08 -8.49 -26.26
N ALA A 179 23.02 -7.89 -26.77
CA ALA A 179 23.10 -6.96 -27.89
C ALA A 179 23.94 -5.70 -27.55
N GLN A 180 23.82 -5.18 -26.33
CA GLN A 180 24.68 -4.07 -25.87
C GLN A 180 26.16 -4.49 -25.81
N ALA A 181 26.47 -5.69 -25.33
CA ALA A 181 27.84 -6.18 -25.28
C ALA A 181 28.44 -6.38 -26.68
N GLU A 182 27.64 -6.79 -27.66
CA GLU A 182 28.04 -6.85 -29.07
C GLU A 182 28.37 -5.47 -29.63
N ASP A 183 27.48 -4.49 -29.41
CA ASP A 183 27.69 -3.09 -29.81
C ASP A 183 28.99 -2.53 -29.19
N GLU A 184 29.19 -2.73 -27.88
CA GLU A 184 30.39 -2.27 -27.15
C GLU A 184 31.68 -2.94 -27.67
N ARG A 185 31.67 -4.23 -28.01
CA ARG A 185 32.85 -4.89 -28.61
C ARG A 185 33.19 -4.34 -29.99
N VAL A 186 32.18 -4.04 -30.80
CA VAL A 186 32.38 -3.38 -32.09
C VAL A 186 32.99 -2.00 -31.88
N GLU A 187 32.55 -1.26 -30.86
CA GLU A 187 33.15 0.03 -30.51
C GLU A 187 34.62 -0.10 -30.11
N VAL A 188 34.98 -1.05 -29.23
CA VAL A 188 36.38 -1.29 -28.86
C VAL A 188 37.22 -1.69 -30.07
N THR A 189 36.70 -2.54 -30.95
CA THR A 189 37.40 -2.93 -32.18
C THR A 189 37.65 -1.74 -33.10
N ASN A 190 36.69 -0.81 -33.20
CA ASN A 190 36.88 0.43 -33.96
C ASN A 190 37.93 1.35 -33.32
N ILE A 191 38.04 1.38 -31.99
CA ILE A 191 39.09 2.13 -31.28
C ILE A 191 40.47 1.55 -31.60
N LEU A 192 40.61 0.23 -31.69
CA LEU A 192 41.88 -0.44 -31.99
C LEU A 192 42.50 0.00 -33.33
N VAL A 193 41.69 0.34 -34.33
CA VAL A 193 42.17 0.74 -35.67
C VAL A 193 43.07 1.98 -35.60
N THR A 194 42.83 2.88 -34.65
CA THR A 194 43.57 4.14 -34.48
C THR A 194 44.17 4.28 -33.08
N ALA A 195 44.31 3.17 -32.35
CA ALA A 195 44.75 3.20 -30.96
C ALA A 195 46.25 3.53 -30.85
N SER A 196 46.57 4.43 -29.92
CA SER A 196 47.91 4.66 -29.39
C SER A 196 48.39 3.46 -28.55
N PRO A 197 49.69 3.33 -28.25
CA PRO A 197 50.25 2.12 -27.65
C PRO A 197 49.59 1.68 -26.32
N GLN A 198 49.31 2.61 -25.40
CA GLN A 198 48.60 2.29 -24.16
C GLN A 198 47.11 2.03 -24.41
N VAL A 199 46.48 2.78 -25.31
CA VAL A 199 45.06 2.54 -25.66
C VAL A 199 44.85 1.16 -26.24
N TYR A 200 45.75 0.72 -27.12
CA TYR A 200 45.79 -0.62 -27.68
C TYR A 200 45.93 -1.64 -26.54
N THR A 201 46.94 -1.49 -25.69
CA THR A 201 47.18 -2.41 -24.56
C THR A 201 45.94 -2.57 -23.66
N TYR A 202 45.25 -1.47 -23.35
CA TYR A 202 44.05 -1.49 -22.51
C TYR A 202 42.84 -2.08 -23.23
N ALA A 203 42.67 -1.78 -24.51
CA ALA A 203 41.60 -2.33 -25.35
C ALA A 203 41.77 -3.85 -25.54
N GLN A 204 42.99 -4.32 -25.87
CA GLN A 204 43.30 -5.75 -25.96
C GLN A 204 42.97 -6.46 -24.65
N ARG A 205 43.44 -5.95 -23.50
CA ARG A 205 43.12 -6.55 -22.19
C ARG A 205 41.62 -6.68 -21.93
N ALA A 206 40.84 -5.69 -22.35
CA ALA A 206 39.39 -5.73 -22.19
C ALA A 206 38.73 -6.76 -23.12
N LEU A 207 39.23 -6.91 -24.35
CA LEU A 207 38.75 -7.92 -25.29
C LEU A 207 39.16 -9.34 -24.88
N ASP A 208 40.41 -9.52 -24.43
CA ASP A 208 40.98 -10.80 -23.98
C ASP A 208 40.29 -11.34 -22.72
N ASP A 209 39.98 -10.46 -21.76
CA ASP A 209 39.14 -10.83 -20.60
C ASP A 209 37.75 -11.32 -21.05
N GLY A 210 37.23 -10.74 -22.13
CA GLY A 210 36.01 -11.21 -22.77
C GLY A 210 34.75 -10.99 -21.92
N SER A 211 34.81 -10.36 -20.75
CA SER A 211 33.59 -10.01 -20.01
C SER A 211 33.01 -8.69 -20.49
N ALA A 212 31.68 -8.59 -20.55
CA ALA A 212 30.99 -7.33 -20.85
C ALA A 212 31.39 -6.21 -19.87
N ARG A 213 31.70 -6.58 -18.62
CA ARG A 213 32.18 -5.64 -17.60
C ARG A 213 33.53 -5.03 -17.96
N ALA A 214 34.49 -5.81 -18.44
CA ALA A 214 35.81 -5.29 -18.81
C ALA A 214 35.75 -4.39 -20.04
N VAL A 215 34.97 -4.79 -21.07
CA VAL A 215 34.72 -3.99 -22.27
C VAL A 215 34.07 -2.65 -21.88
N SER A 216 32.99 -2.68 -21.10
CA SER A 216 32.29 -1.48 -20.64
C SER A 216 33.19 -0.59 -19.78
N TRP A 217 33.99 -1.16 -18.87
CA TRP A 217 34.95 -0.39 -18.07
C TRP A 217 36.01 0.30 -18.92
N PHE A 218 36.53 -0.38 -19.94
CA PHE A 218 37.49 0.21 -20.87
C PHE A 218 36.87 1.40 -21.60
N LEU A 219 35.67 1.23 -22.17
CA LEU A 219 34.96 2.31 -22.87
C LEU A 219 34.63 3.49 -21.94
N GLU A 220 34.23 3.23 -20.70
CA GLU A 220 33.85 4.29 -19.76
C GLU A 220 35.04 5.00 -19.12
N THR A 221 36.15 4.30 -18.88
CA THR A 221 37.25 4.78 -18.03
C THR A 221 38.62 4.42 -18.60
N GLY A 222 38.85 3.14 -18.94
CA GLY A 222 40.17 2.64 -19.32
C GLY A 222 40.80 3.37 -20.50
N GLN A 223 40.01 3.72 -21.53
CA GLN A 223 40.52 4.44 -22.69
C GLN A 223 41.05 5.84 -22.35
N PHE A 224 40.46 6.54 -21.38
CA PHE A 224 40.92 7.89 -21.00
C PHE A 224 42.20 7.83 -20.16
N ILE A 225 42.30 6.84 -19.28
CA ILE A 225 43.53 6.58 -18.51
C ILE A 225 44.68 6.24 -19.46
N ALA A 226 44.41 5.38 -20.45
CA ALA A 226 45.40 4.97 -21.43
C ALA A 226 45.88 6.17 -22.28
N ARG A 227 44.97 7.00 -22.78
CA ARG A 227 45.30 8.22 -23.53
C ARG A 227 46.11 9.22 -22.71
N ALA A 228 45.76 9.41 -21.43
CA ALA A 228 46.52 10.28 -20.53
C ALA A 228 47.96 9.80 -20.34
N ARG A 229 48.22 8.49 -20.43
CA ARG A 229 49.58 7.93 -20.37
C ARG A 229 50.35 8.06 -21.68
N ASP A 230 49.65 8.03 -22.80
CA ASP A 230 50.24 8.28 -24.12
C ASP A 230 50.42 9.79 -24.42
N GLU A 231 50.13 10.67 -23.47
CA GLU A 231 50.01 12.12 -23.67
C GLU A 231 49.10 12.48 -24.87
N GLU A 232 48.19 11.56 -25.22
CA GLU A 232 47.33 11.70 -26.38
C GLU A 232 46.20 12.67 -26.04
N THR A 233 46.12 13.76 -26.80
CA THR A 233 44.93 14.61 -26.77
C THR A 233 43.79 13.82 -27.41
N ALA A 234 42.77 13.47 -26.62
CA ALA A 234 41.58 12.79 -27.13
C ALA A 234 41.04 13.52 -28.36
N THR A 235 40.75 12.77 -29.44
CA THR A 235 40.28 13.40 -30.67
C THR A 235 38.88 13.98 -30.46
N ILE A 236 38.56 14.99 -31.27
CA ILE A 236 37.25 15.63 -31.25
C ILE A 236 36.11 14.59 -31.44
N GLU A 237 36.30 13.60 -32.32
CA GLU A 237 35.32 12.53 -32.57
C GLU A 237 35.13 11.58 -31.38
N GLN A 238 36.22 11.25 -30.67
CA GLN A 238 36.14 10.42 -29.47
C GLN A 238 35.39 11.13 -28.35
N LEU A 239 35.64 12.43 -28.17
CA LEU A 239 34.91 13.25 -27.18
C LEU A 239 33.42 13.32 -27.50
N VAL A 240 33.03 13.36 -28.78
CA VAL A 240 31.62 13.28 -29.21
C VAL A 240 30.99 11.96 -28.77
N LYS A 241 31.63 10.82 -29.03
CA LYS A 241 31.10 9.51 -28.64
C LYS A 241 30.88 9.38 -27.14
N VAL A 242 31.76 9.97 -26.33
CA VAL A 242 31.60 10.03 -24.86
C VAL A 242 30.37 10.83 -24.47
N VAL A 243 30.20 12.00 -25.08
CA VAL A 243 29.03 12.85 -24.86
C VAL A 243 27.76 12.07 -25.24
N GLU A 244 27.74 11.43 -26.41
CA GLU A 244 26.61 10.63 -26.90
C GLU A 244 26.26 9.48 -25.95
N ALA A 245 27.25 8.70 -25.50
CA ALA A 245 27.03 7.61 -24.56
C ALA A 245 26.47 8.12 -23.21
N LYS A 246 27.01 9.22 -22.67
CA LYS A 246 26.54 9.81 -21.42
C LYS A 246 25.12 10.39 -21.54
N GLY A 247 24.76 11.01 -22.66
CA GLY A 247 23.38 11.51 -22.82
C GLY A 247 22.37 10.43 -23.20
N ARG A 248 22.75 9.33 -23.87
CA ARG A 248 21.87 8.15 -23.98
C ARG A 248 21.57 7.55 -22.61
N ARG A 249 22.57 7.49 -21.73
CA ARG A 249 22.37 7.09 -20.33
C ARG A 249 21.47 8.08 -19.57
N ALA A 250 21.70 9.39 -19.72
CA ALA A 250 20.84 10.41 -19.12
C ALA A 250 19.39 10.28 -19.63
N GLY A 251 19.21 10.07 -20.93
CA GLY A 251 17.91 9.84 -21.56
C GLY A 251 17.14 8.68 -20.94
N ARG A 252 17.76 7.50 -20.83
CA ARG A 252 17.13 6.34 -20.17
C ARG A 252 16.68 6.65 -18.74
N LYS A 253 17.50 7.38 -17.98
CA LYS A 253 17.18 7.73 -16.59
C LYS A 253 16.07 8.77 -16.49
N THR A 254 16.00 9.72 -17.40
CA THR A 254 14.86 10.62 -17.52
C THR A 254 13.59 9.85 -17.86
N ASP A 255 13.63 8.98 -18.86
CA ASP A 255 12.44 8.23 -19.29
C ASP A 255 11.91 7.36 -18.12
N GLU A 256 12.80 6.71 -17.36
CA GLU A 256 12.47 5.99 -16.12
C GLU A 256 11.85 6.90 -15.04
N ALA A 257 12.41 8.10 -14.83
CA ALA A 257 11.89 9.06 -13.86
C ALA A 257 10.49 9.59 -14.23
N VAL A 258 10.25 9.87 -15.51
CA VAL A 258 8.94 10.32 -16.03
C VAL A 258 7.89 9.24 -15.82
N GLU A 259 8.21 7.99 -16.17
CA GLU A 259 7.30 6.86 -15.95
C GLU A 259 6.96 6.75 -14.46
N LEU A 260 7.96 6.66 -13.58
CA LEU A 260 7.77 6.54 -12.13
C LEU A 260 6.96 7.71 -11.53
N SER A 261 7.13 8.93 -12.06
CA SER A 261 6.32 10.08 -11.67
C SER A 261 4.85 9.91 -12.06
N ALA A 262 4.56 9.45 -13.28
CA ALA A 262 3.19 9.13 -13.68
C ALA A 262 2.57 8.05 -12.79
N GLN A 263 3.36 7.04 -12.38
CA GLN A 263 2.93 6.02 -11.41
C GLN A 263 2.57 6.64 -10.06
N ALA A 264 3.38 7.56 -9.57
CA ALA A 264 3.13 8.26 -8.31
C ALA A 264 1.85 9.11 -8.37
N VAL A 265 1.62 9.84 -9.46
CA VAL A 265 0.40 10.63 -9.67
C VAL A 265 -0.84 9.74 -9.68
N GLU A 266 -0.83 8.65 -10.43
CA GLU A 266 -1.95 7.71 -10.49
C GLU A 266 -2.23 7.05 -9.12
N ALA A 267 -1.16 6.67 -8.40
CA ALA A 267 -1.29 6.13 -7.05
C ALA A 267 -1.91 7.16 -6.08
N ALA A 268 -1.56 8.44 -6.21
CA ALA A 268 -2.15 9.51 -5.41
C ALA A 268 -3.63 9.73 -5.73
N GLU A 269 -4.04 9.70 -7.00
CA GLU A 269 -5.47 9.77 -7.37
C GLU A 269 -6.26 8.57 -6.83
N LYS A 270 -5.70 7.37 -6.88
CA LYS A 270 -6.30 6.18 -6.25
C LYS A 270 -6.40 6.31 -4.74
N ALA A 271 -5.37 6.87 -4.08
CA ALA A 271 -5.40 7.15 -2.65
C ALA A 271 -6.48 8.17 -2.27
N LYS A 272 -6.65 9.21 -3.09
CA LYS A 272 -7.71 10.21 -2.93
C LYS A 272 -9.10 9.58 -3.12
N ALA A 273 -9.29 8.75 -4.14
CA ALA A 273 -10.55 8.03 -4.34
C ALA A 273 -10.89 7.14 -3.14
N ALA A 274 -9.92 6.35 -2.65
CA ALA A 274 -10.10 5.52 -1.46
C ALA A 274 -10.41 6.35 -0.20
N ALA A 275 -9.81 7.54 -0.07
CA ALA A 275 -10.12 8.46 1.03
C ALA A 275 -11.55 9.03 0.95
N LEU A 276 -12.03 9.35 -0.26
CA LEU A 276 -13.41 9.80 -0.47
C LEU A 276 -14.42 8.68 -0.22
N GLU A 277 -14.13 7.46 -0.67
CA GLU A 277 -14.94 6.27 -0.36
C GLU A 277 -14.99 6.05 1.15
N ALA A 278 -13.83 6.10 1.85
CA ALA A 278 -13.78 5.96 3.29
C ALA A 278 -14.61 7.02 4.02
N LYS A 279 -14.59 8.27 3.54
CA LYS A 279 -15.42 9.34 4.09
C LYS A 279 -16.91 9.06 3.87
N ALA A 280 -17.31 8.69 2.66
CA ALA A 280 -18.71 8.39 2.35
C ALA A 280 -19.22 7.19 3.15
N GLU A 281 -18.41 6.14 3.25
CA GLU A 281 -18.73 4.95 4.02
C GLU A 281 -18.85 5.26 5.52
N ALA A 282 -17.95 6.09 6.06
CA ALA A 282 -18.02 6.53 7.44
C ALA A 282 -19.29 7.35 7.73
N GLN A 283 -19.77 8.15 6.76
CA GLN A 283 -21.04 8.88 6.86
C GLN A 283 -22.26 7.95 6.77
N ALA A 284 -22.23 6.98 5.86
CA ALA A 284 -23.32 6.03 5.66
C ALA A 284 -23.43 5.00 6.79
N ALA A 285 -22.29 4.56 7.33
CA ALA A 285 -22.21 3.54 8.37
C ALA A 285 -22.75 4.03 9.71
N GLN A 286 -22.72 5.35 9.98
CA GLN A 286 -23.08 5.99 11.26
C GLN A 286 -22.50 5.27 12.49
N GLN A 287 -23.15 4.19 12.94
CA GLN A 287 -22.78 3.37 14.09
C GLN A 287 -21.95 2.11 13.79
N ASP A 288 -21.79 1.72 12.52
CA ASP A 288 -20.93 0.58 12.17
C ASP A 288 -19.45 1.00 12.13
N VAL A 289 -18.85 1.00 13.32
CA VAL A 289 -17.44 1.37 13.56
C VAL A 289 -16.49 0.42 12.82
N ALA A 290 -16.82 -0.87 12.75
CA ALA A 290 -15.98 -1.87 12.10
C ALA A 290 -15.90 -1.62 10.59
N ARG A 291 -17.03 -1.31 9.95
CA ARG A 291 -17.11 -0.97 8.53
C ARG A 291 -16.37 0.33 8.20
N SER A 292 -16.54 1.36 9.03
CA SER A 292 -15.82 2.64 8.91
C SER A 292 -14.30 2.46 9.07
N ALA A 293 -13.87 1.67 10.05
CA ALA A 293 -12.47 1.37 10.29
C ALA A 293 -11.83 0.58 9.13
N LYS A 294 -12.57 -0.36 8.52
CA LYS A 294 -12.10 -1.11 7.34
C LYS A 294 -11.88 -0.16 6.15
N ALA A 295 -12.79 0.77 5.91
CA ALA A 295 -12.67 1.74 4.82
C ALA A 295 -11.51 2.72 5.06
N ALA A 296 -11.35 3.23 6.28
CA ALA A 296 -10.22 4.07 6.67
C ALA A 296 -8.86 3.35 6.53
N GLY A 297 -8.82 2.05 6.89
CA GLY A 297 -7.64 1.21 6.71
C GLY A 297 -7.23 1.08 5.23
N LYS A 298 -8.20 0.91 4.32
CA LYS A 298 -7.94 0.90 2.87
C LYS A 298 -7.37 2.22 2.38
N ALA A 299 -7.96 3.35 2.79
CA ALA A 299 -7.47 4.68 2.43
C ALA A 299 -6.03 4.93 2.93
N ALA A 300 -5.73 4.56 4.17
CA ALA A 300 -4.40 4.66 4.74
C ALA A 300 -3.37 3.79 3.99
N GLN A 301 -3.76 2.58 3.58
CA GLN A 301 -2.90 1.69 2.81
C GLN A 301 -2.62 2.24 1.39
N ALA A 302 -3.65 2.77 0.72
CA ALA A 302 -3.49 3.41 -0.59
C ALA A 302 -2.55 4.63 -0.52
N ALA A 303 -2.68 5.46 0.52
CA ALA A 303 -1.80 6.61 0.72
C ALA A 303 -0.35 6.23 1.03
N LYS A 304 -0.12 5.16 1.83
CA LYS A 304 1.22 4.61 2.02
C LYS A 304 1.83 4.13 0.69
N GLY A 305 1.03 3.48 -0.15
CA GLY A 305 1.44 3.09 -1.50
C GLY A 305 1.83 4.28 -2.38
N ALA A 306 1.01 5.34 -2.38
CA ALA A 306 1.30 6.57 -3.12
C ALA A 306 2.58 7.28 -2.63
N ALA A 307 2.79 7.35 -1.31
CA ALA A 307 4.00 7.93 -0.73
C ALA A 307 5.27 7.14 -1.10
N ALA A 308 5.19 5.81 -1.13
CA ALA A 308 6.29 4.95 -1.58
C ALA A 308 6.59 5.14 -3.07
N ALA A 309 5.56 5.25 -3.91
CA ALA A 309 5.70 5.53 -5.34
C ALA A 309 6.34 6.91 -5.58
N ALA A 310 5.88 7.95 -4.87
CA ALA A 310 6.44 9.30 -4.94
C ALA A 310 7.93 9.32 -4.53
N SER A 311 8.28 8.65 -3.42
CA SER A 311 9.68 8.54 -2.96
C SER A 311 10.57 7.87 -4.00
N THR A 312 10.07 6.82 -4.66
CA THR A 312 10.78 6.10 -5.73
C THR A 312 10.98 7.00 -6.96
N ALA A 313 9.95 7.75 -7.37
CA ALA A 313 10.03 8.70 -8.47
C ALA A 313 11.04 9.83 -8.21
N VAL A 314 11.05 10.41 -7.00
CA VAL A 314 12.01 11.44 -6.61
C VAL A 314 13.45 10.91 -6.65
N ALA A 315 13.69 9.70 -6.14
CA ALA A 315 15.01 9.06 -6.21
C ALA A 315 15.47 8.82 -7.67
N ALA A 316 14.55 8.40 -8.54
CA ALA A 316 14.82 8.24 -9.97
C ALA A 316 15.14 9.59 -10.65
N SER A 317 14.36 10.64 -10.37
CA SER A 317 14.62 11.99 -10.88
C SER A 317 15.97 12.53 -10.45
N ARG A 318 16.39 12.33 -9.20
CA ARG A 318 17.73 12.70 -8.72
C ARG A 318 18.83 11.96 -9.48
N THR A 319 18.62 10.67 -9.76
CA THR A 319 19.54 9.85 -10.56
C THR A 319 19.62 10.37 -12.01
N ALA A 320 18.49 10.76 -12.60
CA ALA A 320 18.43 11.34 -13.94
C ALA A 320 19.17 12.68 -14.02
N GLN A 321 18.94 13.58 -13.04
CA GLN A 321 19.62 14.87 -12.96
C GLN A 321 21.14 14.70 -12.81
N ALA A 322 21.60 13.78 -11.95
CA ALA A 322 23.02 13.48 -11.81
C ALA A 322 23.63 12.93 -13.12
N ALA A 323 22.90 12.09 -13.85
CA ALA A 323 23.34 11.59 -15.16
C ALA A 323 23.40 12.71 -16.21
N ALA A 324 22.42 13.61 -16.23
CA ALA A 324 22.40 14.77 -17.11
C ALA A 324 23.57 15.73 -16.82
N GLN A 325 23.84 16.03 -15.55
CA GLN A 325 24.99 16.87 -15.15
C GLN A 325 26.32 16.27 -15.61
N ARG A 326 26.51 14.95 -15.48
CA ARG A 326 27.69 14.26 -15.99
C ARG A 326 27.81 14.36 -17.51
N SER A 327 26.69 14.30 -18.23
CA SER A 327 26.66 14.50 -19.68
C SER A 327 27.03 15.93 -20.07
N VAL A 328 26.53 16.94 -19.34
CA VAL A 328 26.88 18.36 -19.58
C VAL A 328 28.36 18.61 -19.31
N ALA A 329 28.92 18.04 -18.23
CA ALA A 329 30.34 18.15 -17.93
C ALA A 329 31.21 17.55 -19.05
N ALA A 330 30.84 16.36 -19.54
CA ALA A 330 31.52 15.73 -20.69
C ALA A 330 31.42 16.60 -21.95
N ALA A 331 30.26 17.22 -22.19
CA ALA A 331 30.06 18.07 -23.36
C ALA A 331 30.85 19.38 -23.29
N ASN A 332 30.96 19.99 -22.11
CA ASN A 332 31.80 21.17 -21.90
C ASN A 332 33.28 20.85 -22.13
N ALA A 333 33.74 19.68 -21.68
CA ALA A 333 35.11 19.21 -21.97
C ALA A 333 35.33 19.01 -23.48
N ALA A 334 34.37 18.38 -24.17
CA ALA A 334 34.40 18.20 -25.63
C ALA A 334 34.43 19.54 -26.38
N ALA A 335 33.59 20.50 -25.98
CA ALA A 335 33.53 21.83 -26.58
C ALA A 335 34.82 22.63 -26.34
N ALA A 336 35.41 22.55 -25.15
CA ALA A 336 36.68 23.19 -24.83
C ALA A 336 37.83 22.63 -25.68
N ALA A 337 37.89 21.30 -25.84
CA ALA A 337 38.85 20.64 -26.71
C ALA A 337 38.66 21.07 -28.18
N ALA A 338 37.43 21.06 -28.69
CA ALA A 338 37.12 21.51 -30.05
C ALA A 338 37.49 22.98 -30.29
N ALA A 339 37.25 23.86 -29.31
CA ALA A 339 37.63 25.27 -29.38
C ALA A 339 39.16 25.46 -29.38
N SER A 340 39.89 24.69 -28.57
CA SER A 340 41.36 24.72 -28.54
C SER A 340 41.96 24.26 -29.87
N ALA A 341 41.45 23.17 -30.44
CA ALA A 341 41.85 22.67 -31.74
C ALA A 341 41.51 23.66 -32.86
N GLY A 342 40.34 24.28 -32.82
CA GLY A 342 39.94 25.34 -33.76
C GLY A 342 40.87 26.56 -33.70
N ARG A 343 41.31 26.98 -32.51
CA ARG A 343 42.29 28.08 -32.35
C ARG A 343 43.67 27.70 -32.89
N ALA A 344 44.15 26.49 -32.59
CA ALA A 344 45.42 25.98 -33.11
C ALA A 344 45.39 25.89 -34.65
N ALA A 345 44.31 25.33 -35.22
CA ALA A 345 44.11 25.26 -36.67
C ALA A 345 44.04 26.64 -37.31
N ALA A 346 43.36 27.61 -36.70
CA ALA A 346 43.31 28.98 -37.19
C ALA A 346 44.68 29.68 -37.14
N GLY A 347 45.47 29.44 -36.09
CA GLY A 347 46.84 29.95 -35.96
C GLY A 347 47.77 29.35 -37.03
N ALA A 348 47.74 28.02 -37.19
CA ALA A 348 48.49 27.31 -38.22
C ALA A 348 48.05 27.72 -39.63
N TYR A 349 46.76 27.93 -39.87
CA TYR A 349 46.22 28.41 -41.14
C TYR A 349 46.71 29.83 -41.47
N ARG A 350 46.77 30.74 -40.48
CA ARG A 350 47.37 32.08 -40.68
C ARG A 350 48.86 31.99 -41.01
N ALA A 351 49.60 31.12 -40.34
CA ALA A 351 51.00 30.85 -40.63
C ALA A 351 51.20 30.22 -42.02
N ALA A 352 50.30 29.32 -42.44
CA ALA A 352 50.31 28.68 -43.75
C ALA A 352 49.88 29.64 -44.88
N ILE A 353 48.93 30.55 -44.65
CA ILE A 353 48.61 31.64 -45.59
C ILE A 353 49.84 32.54 -45.79
N ALA A 354 50.58 32.83 -44.73
CA ALA A 354 51.84 33.55 -44.83
C ALA A 354 52.94 32.76 -45.58
N ALA A 355 52.80 31.43 -45.69
CA ALA A 355 53.78 30.52 -46.29
C ALA A 355 53.37 29.85 -47.63
N SER A 356 52.14 30.08 -48.13
CA SER A 356 51.51 29.52 -49.36
C SER A 356 50.67 28.21 -49.18
N LYS A 357 49.34 28.40 -49.30
CA LYS A 357 48.20 27.51 -49.65
C LYS A 357 48.26 26.01 -49.30
N ASP A 358 47.63 25.64 -48.17
CA ASP A 358 47.28 24.25 -47.85
C ASP A 358 45.76 24.08 -47.57
N ALA A 359 45.05 23.36 -48.45
CA ALA A 359 43.59 23.20 -48.40
C ALA A 359 43.11 22.19 -47.34
N SER A 360 44.00 21.29 -46.91
CA SER A 360 43.75 20.23 -45.93
C SER A 360 43.43 20.77 -44.51
N MET A 361 43.90 21.97 -44.19
CA MET A 361 43.72 22.60 -42.87
C MET A 361 42.37 23.32 -42.74
N ALA A 362 41.81 23.81 -43.84
CA ALA A 362 40.46 24.38 -43.87
C ALA A 362 39.39 23.30 -43.62
N SER A 363 39.62 22.05 -44.05
CA SER A 363 38.76 20.91 -43.72
C SER A 363 38.77 20.57 -42.23
N ALA A 364 39.93 20.62 -41.56
CA ALA A 364 40.04 20.35 -40.13
C ALA A 364 39.24 21.37 -39.28
N ALA A 365 39.31 22.66 -39.62
CA ALA A 365 38.53 23.70 -38.94
C ALA A 365 37.01 23.53 -39.14
N ARG A 366 36.57 23.15 -40.35
CA ARG A 366 35.15 22.84 -40.62
C ARG A 366 34.67 21.60 -39.87
N ALA A 367 35.49 20.55 -39.79
CA ALA A 367 35.17 19.35 -39.01
C ALA A 367 34.99 19.67 -37.52
N ALA A 368 35.88 20.47 -36.93
CA ALA A 368 35.74 20.92 -35.55
C ALA A 368 34.46 21.73 -35.30
N ALA A 369 34.07 22.62 -36.23
CA ALA A 369 32.84 23.40 -36.14
C ALA A 369 31.57 22.54 -36.27
N THR A 370 31.56 21.54 -37.16
CA THR A 370 30.47 20.57 -37.28
C THR A 370 30.29 19.80 -35.99
N VAL A 371 31.39 19.31 -35.41
CA VAL A 371 31.35 18.59 -34.13
C VAL A 371 30.80 19.47 -33.01
N ALA A 372 31.27 20.72 -32.89
CA ALA A 372 30.76 21.63 -31.87
C ALA A 372 29.23 21.82 -31.97
N ARG A 373 28.67 21.90 -33.20
CA ARG A 373 27.22 21.97 -33.41
C ARG A 373 26.51 20.68 -33.00
N THR A 374 27.07 19.52 -33.33
CA THR A 374 26.53 18.22 -32.91
C THR A 374 26.48 18.10 -31.38
N VAL A 375 27.58 18.45 -30.70
CA VAL A 375 27.65 18.47 -29.23
C VAL A 375 26.61 19.42 -28.64
N VAL A 376 26.46 20.63 -29.19
CA VAL A 376 25.44 21.59 -28.73
C VAL A 376 24.01 21.06 -28.92
N GLY A 377 23.71 20.43 -30.06
CA GLY A 377 22.40 19.81 -30.31
C GLY A 377 22.09 18.72 -29.29
N PHE A 378 23.09 17.88 -28.98
CA PHE A 378 22.96 16.81 -28.01
C PHE A 378 22.79 17.34 -26.58
N VAL A 379 23.55 18.36 -26.18
CA VAL A 379 23.39 19.03 -24.87
C VAL A 379 22.01 19.64 -24.72
N ARG A 380 21.45 20.28 -25.75
CA ARG A 380 20.09 20.81 -25.72
C ARG A 380 19.05 19.72 -25.48
N SER A 381 19.21 18.57 -26.14
CA SER A 381 18.34 17.41 -25.91
C SER A 381 18.43 16.91 -24.46
N VAL A 382 19.65 16.77 -23.92
CA VAL A 382 19.87 16.34 -22.53
C VAL A 382 19.31 17.37 -21.52
N ALA A 383 19.46 18.67 -21.79
CA ALA A 383 18.91 19.73 -20.95
C ALA A 383 17.38 19.67 -20.89
N LEU A 384 16.71 19.56 -22.04
CA LEU A 384 15.25 19.36 -22.09
C LEU A 384 14.82 18.10 -21.30
N LYS A 385 15.58 17.01 -21.41
CA LYS A 385 15.32 15.79 -20.63
C LYS A 385 15.60 15.96 -19.13
N ALA A 386 16.54 16.81 -18.74
CA ALA A 386 16.76 17.15 -17.33
C ALA A 386 15.59 17.98 -16.76
N ASP A 387 15.07 18.93 -17.55
CA ASP A 387 13.89 19.73 -17.18
C ASP A 387 12.66 18.83 -17.02
N LEU A 388 12.46 17.85 -17.90
CA LEU A 388 11.41 16.83 -17.74
C LEU A 388 11.58 16.02 -16.44
N ALA A 389 12.80 15.64 -16.07
CA ALA A 389 13.05 14.93 -14.82
C ALA A 389 12.78 15.81 -13.58
N ALA A 390 13.02 17.12 -13.68
CA ALA A 390 12.69 18.07 -12.62
C ALA A 390 11.17 18.26 -12.48
N LEU A 391 10.45 18.43 -13.59
CA LEU A 391 8.99 18.45 -13.62
C LEU A 391 8.38 17.15 -13.07
N ALA A 392 8.97 16.00 -13.41
CA ALA A 392 8.57 14.69 -12.90
C ALA A 392 8.77 14.59 -11.37
N ALA A 393 9.85 15.15 -10.82
CA ALA A 393 10.06 15.21 -9.37
C ALA A 393 8.99 16.07 -8.68
N ASP A 394 8.74 17.28 -9.18
CA ASP A 394 7.74 18.20 -8.62
C ASP A 394 6.31 17.64 -8.69
N ALA A 395 5.97 16.94 -9.78
CA ALA A 395 4.70 16.22 -9.88
C ALA A 395 4.59 15.08 -8.84
N ALA A 396 5.66 14.32 -8.63
CA ALA A 396 5.69 13.24 -7.64
C ALA A 396 5.59 13.76 -6.19
N ASP A 397 6.29 14.86 -5.86
CA ASP A 397 6.21 15.50 -4.55
C ASP A 397 4.79 16.00 -4.26
N ARG A 398 4.15 16.67 -5.24
CA ARG A 398 2.75 17.11 -5.14
C ARG A 398 1.78 15.94 -4.97
N ALA A 399 1.98 14.85 -5.73
CA ALA A 399 1.19 13.64 -5.62
C ALA A 399 1.31 13.01 -4.22
N GLY A 400 2.53 12.90 -3.68
CA GLY A 400 2.78 12.40 -2.33
C GLY A 400 2.10 13.25 -1.25
N ALA A 401 2.20 14.57 -1.34
CA ALA A 401 1.56 15.50 -0.40
C ALA A 401 0.01 15.42 -0.46
N ALA A 402 -0.55 15.33 -1.66
CA ALA A 402 -1.99 15.16 -1.87
C ALA A 402 -2.51 13.82 -1.30
N ALA A 403 -1.76 12.74 -1.47
CA ALA A 403 -2.11 11.44 -0.90
C ALA A 403 -2.04 11.45 0.64
N ALA A 404 -1.01 12.07 1.21
CA ALA A 404 -0.86 12.19 2.66
C ALA A 404 -2.01 12.99 3.30
N SER A 405 -2.36 14.15 2.73
CA SER A 405 -3.48 14.96 3.21
C SER A 405 -4.83 14.22 3.08
N SER A 406 -5.04 13.50 1.98
CA SER A 406 -6.24 12.68 1.79
C SER A 406 -6.37 11.58 2.86
N ALA A 407 -5.27 10.93 3.23
CA ALA A 407 -5.26 9.92 4.29
C ALA A 407 -5.59 10.49 5.66
N VAL A 408 -5.02 11.67 5.99
CA VAL A 408 -5.31 12.37 7.25
C VAL A 408 -6.79 12.74 7.33
N ASN A 409 -7.36 13.25 6.24
CA ASN A 409 -8.77 13.60 6.16
C ASN A 409 -9.69 12.36 6.28
N ALA A 410 -9.32 11.23 5.67
CA ALA A 410 -10.07 9.99 5.81
C ALA A 410 -10.00 9.42 7.24
N ALA A 411 -8.82 9.46 7.87
CA ALA A 411 -8.66 9.05 9.26
C ALA A 411 -9.44 9.95 10.23
N ALA A 412 -9.46 11.26 9.97
CA ALA A 412 -10.27 12.21 10.75
C ALA A 412 -11.76 11.95 10.58
N ALA A 413 -12.24 11.69 9.35
CA ALA A 413 -13.64 11.34 9.10
C ALA A 413 -14.04 10.02 9.81
N ALA A 414 -13.17 9.01 9.79
CA ALA A 414 -13.42 7.75 10.48
C ALA A 414 -13.46 7.90 12.00
N ARG A 415 -12.58 8.73 12.58
CA ARG A 415 -12.62 9.08 14.01
C ARG A 415 -13.91 9.81 14.35
N ALA A 416 -14.31 10.79 13.56
CA ALA A 416 -15.56 11.52 13.76
C ALA A 416 -16.79 10.59 13.72
N SER A 417 -16.81 9.60 12.82
CA SER A 417 -17.88 8.58 12.80
C SER A 417 -17.84 7.65 14.01
N ALA A 418 -16.66 7.27 14.49
CA ALA A 418 -16.53 6.49 15.72
C ALA A 418 -17.02 7.28 16.94
N ASP A 419 -16.65 8.56 17.06
CA ASP A 419 -17.10 9.46 18.13
C ASP A 419 -18.62 9.66 18.06
N ALA A 420 -19.19 9.83 16.87
CA ALA A 420 -20.63 9.93 16.65
C ALA A 420 -21.36 8.62 16.99
N ALA A 421 -20.77 7.46 16.70
CA ALA A 421 -21.33 6.17 17.08
C ALA A 421 -21.41 6.00 18.60
N VAL A 422 -20.36 6.40 19.32
CA VAL A 422 -20.32 6.42 20.78
C VAL A 422 -21.39 7.37 21.32
N ALA A 423 -21.45 8.61 20.82
CA ALA A 423 -22.44 9.60 21.24
C ALA A 423 -23.89 9.20 20.92
N ALA A 424 -24.13 8.52 19.80
CA ALA A 424 -25.46 8.01 19.45
C ALA A 424 -25.82 6.75 20.26
N GLY A 425 -24.82 5.96 20.67
CA GLY A 425 -24.98 4.86 21.63
C GLY A 425 -25.41 5.39 22.99
N THR A 426 -24.73 6.43 23.50
CA THR A 426 -25.10 7.09 24.77
C THR A 426 -26.46 7.79 24.68
N ALA A 427 -26.76 8.48 23.58
CA ALA A 427 -28.05 9.12 23.38
C ALA A 427 -29.20 8.11 23.25
N ARG A 428 -28.97 6.92 22.70
CA ARG A 428 -29.98 5.84 22.70
C ARG A 428 -30.16 5.19 24.05
N SER A 429 -29.11 5.00 24.84
CA SER A 429 -29.28 4.54 26.22
C SER A 429 -30.06 5.57 27.03
N GLU A 430 -29.77 6.86 26.88
CA GLU A 430 -30.51 7.95 27.52
C GLU A 430 -31.96 8.06 26.99
N ALA A 431 -32.20 7.89 25.69
CA ALA A 431 -33.54 7.91 25.10
C ALA A 431 -34.34 6.64 25.43
N ALA A 432 -33.71 5.48 25.57
CA ALA A 432 -34.34 4.26 26.06
C ALA A 432 -34.72 4.40 27.53
N VAL A 433 -33.85 5.01 28.35
CA VAL A 433 -34.16 5.41 29.72
C VAL A 433 -35.32 6.42 29.74
N ALA A 434 -35.35 7.40 28.83
CA ALA A 434 -36.44 8.38 28.71
C ALA A 434 -37.77 7.80 28.20
N LEU A 435 -37.73 6.77 27.34
CA LEU A 435 -38.93 6.05 26.86
C LEU A 435 -39.47 5.07 27.90
N VAL A 436 -38.61 4.52 28.77
CA VAL A 436 -39.02 3.69 29.91
C VAL A 436 -39.57 4.56 31.06
N SER A 437 -38.96 5.72 31.33
CA SER A 437 -39.48 6.69 32.31
C SER A 437 -40.72 7.47 31.83
N GLY A 438 -41.20 7.22 30.61
CA GLY A 438 -42.52 7.64 30.16
C GLY A 438 -43.69 6.92 30.86
N CYS A 439 -43.43 5.95 31.75
CA CYS A 439 -44.46 5.23 32.51
C CYS A 439 -44.20 5.10 34.02
N THR A 440 -43.15 5.69 34.58
CA THR A 440 -42.94 5.73 36.04
C THR A 440 -42.77 7.18 36.48
N ALA A 441 -43.66 7.65 37.37
CA ALA A 441 -43.48 8.94 38.01
C ALA A 441 -42.11 8.98 38.68
N ALA A 442 -41.34 10.05 38.48
CA ALA A 442 -40.06 10.25 39.16
C ALA A 442 -40.26 10.06 40.68
N VAL A 443 -39.45 9.21 41.29
CA VAL A 443 -39.52 8.93 42.73
C VAL A 443 -39.00 10.17 43.47
N ASP A 444 -39.83 10.74 44.34
CA ASP A 444 -39.40 11.82 45.24
C ASP A 444 -38.68 11.21 46.45
N PRO A 445 -37.34 11.35 46.59
CA PRO A 445 -36.59 10.74 47.67
C PRO A 445 -36.98 11.29 49.05
N ASP A 446 -37.48 12.53 49.12
CA ASP A 446 -37.92 13.14 50.37
C ASP A 446 -39.24 12.52 50.86
N ALA A 447 -39.96 11.81 49.99
CA ALA A 447 -41.18 11.08 50.31
C ALA A 447 -40.94 9.61 50.69
N LEU A 448 -39.71 9.11 50.63
CA LEU A 448 -39.35 7.72 50.98
C LEU A 448 -39.37 7.40 52.49
N PRO A 449 -38.97 8.30 53.41
CA PRO A 449 -39.01 7.99 54.83
C PRO A 449 -40.41 7.59 55.31
N GLY A 450 -40.51 6.49 56.07
CA GLY A 450 -41.75 5.96 56.63
C GLY A 450 -41.72 4.45 56.86
N THR A 451 -42.85 3.92 57.33
CA THR A 451 -43.01 2.50 57.64
C THR A 451 -43.74 1.80 56.51
N TYR A 452 -43.18 0.70 56.03
CA TYR A 452 -43.71 -0.13 54.97
C TYR A 452 -44.04 -1.51 55.52
N ARG A 453 -45.25 -2.02 55.27
CA ARG A 453 -45.68 -3.33 55.76
C ARG A 453 -46.23 -4.20 54.65
N ASP A 454 -45.99 -5.50 54.76
CA ASP A 454 -46.63 -6.49 53.92
C ASP A 454 -47.94 -6.97 54.57
N ALA A 455 -49.02 -6.96 53.80
CA ALA A 455 -50.37 -7.24 54.31
C ALA A 455 -50.61 -8.73 54.59
N GLY A 456 -49.81 -9.64 54.02
CA GLY A 456 -49.99 -11.09 54.17
C GLY A 456 -49.13 -11.71 55.28
N THR A 457 -47.90 -11.22 55.43
CA THR A 457 -46.86 -11.77 56.30
C THR A 457 -46.69 -11.00 57.59
N GLY A 458 -47.03 -9.70 57.60
CA GLY A 458 -46.80 -8.79 58.71
C GLY A 458 -45.38 -8.22 58.79
N GLY A 459 -44.50 -8.60 57.86
CA GLY A 459 -43.13 -8.09 57.77
C GLY A 459 -43.11 -6.57 57.56
N GLU A 460 -42.16 -5.91 58.19
CA GLU A 460 -42.06 -4.45 58.24
C GLU A 460 -40.66 -3.97 57.82
N VAL A 461 -40.60 -2.90 57.03
CA VAL A 461 -39.39 -2.12 56.76
C VAL A 461 -39.65 -0.67 57.12
N VAL A 462 -38.82 -0.09 57.97
CA VAL A 462 -38.86 1.32 58.36
C VAL A 462 -37.68 2.04 57.77
N LEU A 463 -37.94 3.08 56.97
CA LEU A 463 -36.92 4.01 56.46
C LEU A 463 -36.97 5.30 57.29
N GLY A 464 -35.95 5.54 58.11
CA GLY A 464 -35.80 6.76 58.89
C GLY A 464 -35.38 7.95 58.03
N SER A 465 -35.85 9.15 58.35
CA SER A 465 -35.45 10.38 57.65
C SER A 465 -34.00 10.80 57.92
N ASP A 466 -33.34 10.16 58.89
CA ASP A 466 -31.91 10.28 59.20
C ASP A 466 -31.02 9.32 58.38
N GLY A 467 -31.61 8.53 57.48
CA GLY A 467 -30.90 7.56 56.64
C GLY A 467 -30.60 6.24 57.35
N ALA A 468 -31.23 5.96 58.49
CA ALA A 468 -31.23 4.63 59.13
C ALA A 468 -32.43 3.79 58.64
N PHE A 469 -32.29 2.46 58.59
CA PHE A 469 -33.42 1.57 58.35
C PHE A 469 -33.44 0.39 59.32
N SER A 470 -34.62 -0.18 59.51
CA SER A 470 -34.82 -1.47 60.19
C SER A 470 -35.83 -2.31 59.43
N ALA A 471 -35.55 -3.60 59.29
CA ALA A 471 -36.44 -4.61 58.77
C ALA A 471 -36.76 -5.63 59.87
N THR A 472 -38.02 -6.06 59.95
CA THR A 472 -38.50 -7.02 60.95
C THR A 472 -39.41 -8.05 60.28
N ASP A 473 -39.10 -9.33 60.48
CA ASP A 473 -39.82 -10.48 59.91
C ASP A 473 -39.93 -10.42 58.36
N VAL A 474 -38.84 -10.03 57.68
CA VAL A 474 -38.79 -9.81 56.23
C VAL A 474 -38.01 -10.92 55.53
N SER A 475 -38.53 -11.42 54.39
CA SER A 475 -37.79 -12.28 53.45
C SER A 475 -37.41 -11.48 52.21
N THR A 476 -36.12 -11.52 51.84
CA THR A 476 -35.56 -10.68 50.75
C THR A 476 -35.39 -11.44 49.43
N ASP A 477 -35.41 -12.76 49.47
CA ASP A 477 -35.20 -13.67 48.33
C ASP A 477 -36.42 -14.57 48.04
N GLY A 478 -37.51 -14.42 48.79
CA GLY A 478 -38.74 -15.20 48.64
C GLY A 478 -38.69 -16.57 49.31
N SER A 479 -37.63 -16.87 50.08
CA SER A 479 -37.56 -18.05 50.94
C SER A 479 -38.53 -17.96 52.12
N SER A 480 -38.80 -19.10 52.78
CA SER A 480 -39.61 -19.13 54.01
C SER A 480 -38.90 -18.53 55.23
N ASP A 481 -37.60 -18.29 55.12
CA ASP A 481 -36.77 -17.79 56.20
C ASP A 481 -36.95 -16.27 56.28
N ARG A 482 -37.18 -15.78 57.50
CA ARG A 482 -37.49 -14.37 57.78
C ARG A 482 -36.53 -13.88 58.82
N ASP A 483 -35.94 -12.72 58.56
CA ASP A 483 -34.87 -12.17 59.37
C ASP A 483 -35.14 -10.73 59.78
N ASP A 484 -34.55 -10.37 60.91
CA ASP A 484 -34.52 -9.01 61.43
C ASP A 484 -33.13 -8.43 61.17
N PHE A 485 -33.06 -7.29 60.49
CA PHE A 485 -31.79 -6.64 60.17
C PHE A 485 -31.96 -5.13 60.07
N SER A 486 -30.88 -4.39 60.28
CA SER A 486 -30.90 -2.93 60.30
C SER A 486 -29.61 -2.37 59.72
N GLY A 487 -29.64 -1.09 59.37
CA GLY A 487 -28.43 -0.38 58.98
C GLY A 487 -28.74 0.97 58.35
N ARG A 488 -28.09 1.27 57.23
CA ARG A 488 -28.19 2.55 56.53
C ARG A 488 -28.85 2.41 55.18
N TRP A 489 -29.65 3.38 54.77
CA TRP A 489 -30.23 3.39 53.43
C TRP A 489 -29.79 4.62 52.63
N GLU A 490 -29.66 4.44 51.33
CA GLU A 490 -29.34 5.50 50.37
C GLU A 490 -30.22 5.35 49.13
N PHE A 491 -30.81 6.45 48.67
CA PHE A 491 -31.52 6.47 47.39
C PHE A 491 -30.51 6.59 46.25
N VAL A 492 -30.60 5.67 45.29
CA VAL A 492 -29.76 5.66 44.10
C VAL A 492 -30.61 6.03 42.89
N ASP A 493 -30.46 7.28 42.44
CA ASP A 493 -30.93 7.75 41.14
C ASP A 493 -30.05 7.10 40.06
N SER A 494 -30.58 6.04 39.44
CA SER A 494 -29.87 5.33 38.39
C SER A 494 -30.36 5.79 37.03
N LYS A 495 -29.54 6.58 36.34
CA LYS A 495 -29.82 6.93 34.94
C LYS A 495 -29.77 5.74 33.97
N ALA A 496 -29.48 4.52 34.43
CA ALA A 496 -29.29 3.33 33.61
C ALA A 496 -30.10 2.09 34.07
N SER A 497 -30.81 2.15 35.19
CA SER A 497 -31.68 1.09 35.75
C SER A 497 -32.87 1.71 36.50
N ASP A 498 -33.82 0.91 36.99
CA ASP A 498 -34.88 1.41 37.87
C ASP A 498 -34.28 2.11 39.10
N ASP A 499 -34.92 3.19 39.57
CA ASP A 499 -34.58 3.85 40.84
C ASP A 499 -34.68 2.81 41.97
N PHE A 500 -33.72 2.81 42.90
CA PHE A 500 -33.77 1.90 44.05
C PHE A 500 -33.20 2.54 45.31
N VAL A 501 -33.66 2.03 46.44
CA VAL A 501 -33.08 2.28 47.76
C VAL A 501 -32.08 1.15 48.03
N TYR A 502 -30.81 1.51 48.23
CA TYR A 502 -29.78 0.58 48.66
C TYR A 502 -29.76 0.50 50.18
N LEU A 503 -29.95 -0.70 50.73
CA LEU A 503 -29.96 -0.99 52.17
C LEU A 503 -28.62 -1.61 52.56
N PHE A 504 -27.76 -0.84 53.21
CA PHE A 504 -26.49 -1.28 53.78
C PHE A 504 -26.75 -1.92 55.14
N VAL A 505 -26.64 -3.24 55.24
CA VAL A 505 -26.87 -4.00 56.48
C VAL A 505 -25.65 -3.86 57.40
N ASP A 506 -25.89 -3.49 58.65
CA ASP A 506 -24.85 -3.49 59.69
C ASP A 506 -24.59 -4.93 60.16
N ASP A 507 -23.33 -5.39 60.09
CA ASP A 507 -22.87 -6.71 60.54
C ASP A 507 -23.54 -7.93 59.83
N PRO A 508 -23.38 -8.06 58.49
CA PRO A 508 -24.03 -9.12 57.71
C PRO A 508 -23.53 -10.52 58.08
N ALA A 509 -24.41 -11.53 57.96
CA ALA A 509 -24.04 -12.92 58.20
C ALA A 509 -22.94 -13.38 57.22
N PRO A 510 -22.02 -14.28 57.64
CA PRO A 510 -20.94 -14.75 56.79
C PRO A 510 -21.47 -15.51 55.56
N GLY A 511 -21.42 -14.86 54.39
CA GLY A 511 -21.91 -15.41 53.12
C GLY A 511 -22.94 -14.54 52.41
N GLU A 512 -23.51 -13.54 53.09
CA GLU A 512 -24.48 -12.62 52.50
C GLU A 512 -23.83 -11.39 51.85
N VAL A 513 -24.50 -10.89 50.81
CA VAL A 513 -24.10 -9.66 50.13
C VAL A 513 -24.40 -8.49 51.06
N ALA A 514 -23.39 -7.67 51.35
CA ALA A 514 -23.46 -6.55 52.31
C ALA A 514 -24.40 -5.37 51.92
N GLY A 515 -25.32 -5.60 50.98
CA GLY A 515 -26.31 -4.61 50.61
C GLY A 515 -27.45 -5.19 49.78
N LEU A 516 -28.68 -4.80 50.14
CA LEU A 516 -29.93 -5.22 49.51
C LEU A 516 -30.52 -4.06 48.70
N GLN A 517 -31.26 -4.37 47.63
CA GLN A 517 -31.92 -3.37 46.79
C GLN A 517 -33.44 -3.43 46.98
N LEU A 518 -34.02 -2.28 47.29
CA LEU A 518 -35.45 -2.09 47.49
C LEU A 518 -35.98 -1.11 46.44
N TYR A 519 -36.87 -1.57 45.56
CA TYR A 519 -37.34 -0.80 44.40
C TYR A 519 -38.67 -0.11 44.70
N PRO A 520 -38.77 1.23 44.58
CA PRO A 520 -40.05 1.92 44.61
C PRO A 520 -40.90 1.55 43.39
N ASN A 521 -42.14 1.09 43.61
CA ASN A 521 -43.04 0.64 42.55
C ASN A 521 -44.42 1.31 42.68
N GLY A 522 -44.45 2.63 42.49
CA GLY A 522 -45.67 3.45 42.59
C GLY A 522 -45.80 4.22 43.92
N PRO A 523 -46.87 5.03 44.08
CA PRO A 523 -47.02 5.91 45.23
C PRO A 523 -47.16 5.11 46.53
N GLY A 524 -46.09 5.08 47.32
CA GLY A 524 -46.07 4.45 48.63
C GLY A 524 -45.83 2.93 48.61
N THR A 525 -45.33 2.33 47.52
CA THR A 525 -45.04 0.89 47.48
C THR A 525 -43.56 0.65 47.20
N VAL A 526 -42.96 -0.31 47.89
CA VAL A 526 -41.57 -0.74 47.69
C VAL A 526 -41.49 -2.26 47.61
N GLU A 527 -40.55 -2.79 46.82
CA GLU A 527 -40.43 -4.25 46.62
C GLU A 527 -38.99 -4.74 46.55
N PHE A 528 -38.74 -5.93 47.07
CA PHE A 528 -37.51 -6.67 46.84
C PHE A 528 -37.63 -7.46 45.53
N ARG A 529 -36.62 -7.38 44.66
CA ARG A 529 -36.59 -8.11 43.39
C ARG A 529 -35.36 -9.01 43.29
N VAL A 530 -35.57 -10.19 42.72
CA VAL A 530 -34.52 -11.05 42.18
C VAL A 530 -34.51 -10.88 40.66
N PRO A 531 -33.34 -10.79 39.99
CA PRO A 531 -33.30 -10.66 38.53
C PRO A 531 -34.05 -11.81 37.84
N ASP A 532 -34.88 -11.47 36.86
CA ASP A 532 -35.68 -12.39 36.03
C ASP A 532 -36.80 -13.20 36.74
N GLU A 533 -37.20 -12.81 37.96
CA GLU A 533 -38.31 -13.42 38.73
C GLU A 533 -39.36 -12.37 39.20
N PRO A 534 -40.62 -12.78 39.49
CA PRO A 534 -41.61 -11.89 40.12
C PRO A 534 -41.11 -11.37 41.49
N PRO A 535 -41.60 -10.21 41.96
CA PRO A 535 -41.08 -9.58 43.19
C PRO A 535 -41.21 -10.54 44.38
N ALA A 536 -40.13 -10.68 45.14
CA ALA A 536 -40.03 -11.59 46.27
C ALA A 536 -40.90 -11.14 47.45
N LEU A 537 -41.04 -9.81 47.62
CA LEU A 537 -41.89 -9.21 48.65
C LEU A 537 -42.30 -7.79 48.22
N VAL A 538 -43.58 -7.44 48.40
CA VAL A 538 -44.12 -6.12 48.10
C VAL A 538 -44.66 -5.50 49.39
N LEU A 539 -44.08 -4.38 49.82
CA LEU A 539 -44.45 -3.68 51.04
C LEU A 539 -45.15 -2.35 50.69
N THR A 540 -46.22 -2.02 51.41
CA THR A 540 -46.96 -0.77 51.22
C THR A 540 -46.76 0.14 52.41
N LYS A 541 -46.57 1.43 52.15
CA LYS A 541 -46.38 2.47 53.15
C LYS A 541 -47.65 2.59 53.99
N VAL A 542 -47.47 2.49 55.29
CA VAL A 542 -48.55 2.63 56.29
C VAL A 542 -48.56 4.09 56.73
N GLU A 543 -49.74 4.71 56.74
CA GLU A 543 -49.91 6.03 57.33
C GLU A 543 -49.67 5.92 58.84
N THR A 544 -48.71 6.70 59.35
CA THR A 544 -48.52 6.87 60.79
C THR A 544 -49.80 7.44 61.40
N PRO A 545 -50.35 6.86 62.48
CA PRO A 545 -51.54 7.41 63.13
C PRO A 545 -51.35 8.83 63.69
#